data_AF-A0A3N9P2R4-F1
#
_entry.id   AF-A0A3N9P2R4-F1
#
_cell.length_a   1.000
_cell.length_b   1.000
_cell.length_c   1.000
_cell.angle_alpha   90.00
_cell.angle_beta   90.00
_cell.angle_gamma   90.00
#
_symmetry.space_group_name_H-M   'P 1'
#
loop_
_entity.id
_entity.type
_entity.pdbx_description
1 polymer ?
#
loop_
_entity_poly.entity_id
_entity_poly.type
_entity_poly.pdbx_seq_one_letter_code
_entity_poly.pdbx_strand_id
1 'polypeptide(L)'
;MHRLLDACKTCFPVFVAIVGIIAFFYLFYFLIKKQPKIFWTVIITAIIVSIITLMTDRFIFPKLFRMFSLACGGQEVSERWIIYDTDPRNDTFIKGRLRYGELLILDRILMKEKSNNGLRLDSTTLNEAAKYDPKIIDAYDRWRKCKDMRRSYHRSIYPDERELYHYLRE
;
A
#
# COMPACT_ATOMS: atom_id res chain seq x y z
N MET A 1 33.31 -21.26 -29.75
CA MET A 1 32.30 -22.16 -29.14
C MET A 1 31.28 -21.42 -28.27
N HIS A 2 31.66 -20.39 -27.49
CA HIS A 2 30.70 -19.66 -26.63
C HIS A 2 29.56 -18.92 -27.36
N ARG A 3 29.80 -18.31 -28.53
CA ARG A 3 28.77 -17.54 -29.26
C ARG A 3 27.63 -18.39 -29.88
N LEU A 4 27.83 -19.70 -30.05
CA LEU A 4 26.80 -20.60 -30.58
C LEU A 4 25.79 -21.03 -29.49
N LEU A 5 26.21 -21.06 -28.23
CA LEU A 5 25.31 -21.39 -27.11
C LEU A 5 24.37 -20.22 -26.76
N ASP A 6 24.81 -18.98 -26.94
CA ASP A 6 23.99 -17.79 -26.62
C ASP A 6 22.85 -17.56 -27.63
N ALA A 7 23.06 -17.89 -28.91
CA ALA A 7 22.00 -17.82 -29.93
C ALA A 7 20.89 -18.87 -29.71
N CYS A 8 21.22 -20.01 -29.10
CA CYS A 8 20.27 -21.09 -28.85
C CYS A 8 19.30 -20.74 -27.70
N LYS A 9 19.76 -19.99 -26.69
CA LYS A 9 18.93 -19.58 -25.54
C LYS A 9 17.88 -18.53 -25.88
N THR A 10 18.10 -17.71 -26.90
CA THR A 10 17.14 -16.68 -27.34
C THR A 10 16.19 -17.17 -28.43
N CYS A 11 16.64 -18.05 -29.33
CA CYS A 11 15.81 -18.56 -30.43
C CYS A 11 14.88 -19.72 -30.03
N PHE A 12 15.28 -20.59 -29.09
CA PHE A 12 14.46 -21.72 -28.64
C PHE A 12 13.09 -21.30 -28.03
N PRO A 13 13.01 -20.33 -27.11
CA PRO A 13 11.71 -19.90 -26.59
C PRO A 13 10.83 -19.25 -27.65
N VAL A 14 11.42 -18.55 -28.63
CA VAL A 14 10.68 -17.95 -29.76
C VAL A 14 10.10 -19.05 -30.66
N PHE A 15 10.89 -20.07 -30.97
CA PHE A 15 10.43 -21.22 -31.75
C PHE A 15 9.30 -21.98 -31.04
N VAL A 16 9.45 -22.27 -29.75
CA VAL A 16 8.41 -22.92 -28.93
C VAL A 16 7.14 -22.07 -28.88
N ALA A 17 7.25 -20.75 -28.77
CA ALA A 17 6.11 -19.85 -28.80
C ALA A 17 5.38 -19.88 -30.15
N ILE A 18 6.11 -19.83 -31.27
CA ILE A 18 5.53 -19.89 -32.62
C ILE A 18 4.82 -21.22 -32.84
N VAL A 19 5.45 -22.35 -32.49
CA VAL A 19 4.82 -23.68 -32.60
C VAL A 19 3.58 -23.78 -31.71
N GLY A 20 3.64 -23.24 -30.50
CA GLY A 20 2.50 -23.18 -29.58
C GLY A 20 1.33 -22.37 -30.14
N ILE A 21 1.60 -21.21 -30.74
CA ILE A 21 0.57 -20.36 -31.38
C ILE A 21 -0.07 -21.10 -32.56
N ILE A 22 0.73 -21.73 -33.43
CA ILE A 22 0.22 -22.48 -34.58
C ILE A 22 -0.65 -23.66 -34.13
N ALA A 23 -0.18 -24.43 -33.14
CA ALA A 23 -0.94 -25.54 -32.58
C ALA A 23 -2.26 -25.07 -31.95
N PHE A 24 -2.24 -23.94 -31.24
CA PHE A 24 -3.43 -23.32 -30.67
C PHE A 24 -4.44 -22.93 -31.75
N PHE A 25 -4.01 -22.26 -32.83
CA PHE A 25 -4.88 -21.91 -33.95
C PHE A 25 -5.48 -23.13 -34.63
N TYR A 26 -4.68 -24.20 -34.85
CA TYR A 26 -5.19 -25.44 -35.43
C TYR A 26 -6.22 -26.12 -34.55
N LEU A 27 -5.99 -26.16 -33.24
CA LEU A 27 -6.94 -26.71 -32.27
C LEU A 27 -8.25 -25.89 -32.25
N PHE A 28 -8.14 -24.57 -32.30
CA PHE A 28 -9.29 -23.66 -32.38
C PHE A 28 -10.09 -23.87 -33.67
N TYR A 29 -9.41 -23.92 -34.83
CA TYR A 29 -10.03 -24.18 -36.13
C TYR A 29 -10.73 -25.55 -36.17
N PHE A 30 -10.08 -26.57 -35.62
CA PHE A 30 -10.65 -27.93 -35.54
C PHE A 30 -11.89 -27.95 -34.65
N LEU A 31 -11.85 -27.33 -33.47
CA LEU A 31 -12.99 -27.26 -32.55
C LEU A 31 -14.19 -26.52 -33.16
N ILE A 32 -13.96 -25.40 -33.85
CA ILE A 32 -15.02 -24.65 -34.53
C ILE A 32 -15.69 -25.50 -35.62
N LYS A 33 -14.90 -26.19 -36.44
CA LYS A 33 -15.41 -26.89 -37.63
C LYS A 33 -16.03 -28.25 -37.32
N LYS A 34 -15.44 -29.01 -36.39
CA LYS A 34 -15.84 -30.40 -36.10
C LYS A 34 -16.76 -30.53 -34.90
N GLN A 35 -16.67 -29.62 -33.92
CA GLN A 35 -17.37 -29.73 -32.64
C GLN A 35 -17.84 -28.36 -32.11
N PRO A 36 -18.73 -27.65 -32.85
CA PRO A 36 -19.13 -26.28 -32.51
C PRO A 36 -19.80 -26.17 -31.13
N LYS A 37 -20.48 -27.23 -30.67
CA LYS A 37 -21.07 -27.27 -29.32
C LYS A 37 -20.00 -27.18 -28.22
N ILE A 38 -18.90 -27.92 -28.36
CA ILE A 38 -17.79 -27.92 -27.40
C ILE A 38 -17.10 -26.54 -27.41
N PHE A 39 -16.92 -25.96 -28.60
CA PHE A 39 -16.33 -24.63 -28.74
C PHE A 39 -17.06 -23.55 -27.93
N TRP A 40 -18.39 -23.48 -28.08
CA TRP A 40 -19.20 -22.52 -27.32
C TRP A 40 -19.15 -22.77 -25.81
N THR A 41 -19.12 -24.02 -25.36
CA THR A 41 -19.00 -24.33 -23.92
C THR A 41 -17.67 -23.87 -23.32
N VAL A 42 -16.57 -23.98 -24.07
CA VAL A 42 -15.24 -23.52 -23.62
C VAL A 42 -15.20 -21.99 -23.53
N ILE A 43 -15.80 -21.27 -24.49
CA ILE A 43 -15.87 -19.80 -24.43
C ILE A 43 -16.70 -19.34 -23.24
N ILE A 44 -17.90 -19.92 -23.05
CA ILE A 44 -18.80 -19.52 -21.97
C ILE A 44 -18.16 -19.80 -20.61
N THR A 45 -17.53 -20.96 -20.43
CA THR A 45 -16.83 -21.29 -19.20
C THR A 45 -15.64 -20.35 -18.93
N ALA A 46 -14.85 -20.01 -19.94
CA ALA A 46 -13.75 -19.05 -19.81
C ALA A 46 -14.23 -17.64 -19.41
N ILE A 47 -15.35 -17.17 -19.99
CA ILE A 47 -15.96 -15.89 -19.63
C ILE A 47 -16.44 -15.91 -18.17
N ILE A 48 -17.15 -16.97 -17.76
CA ILE A 48 -17.66 -17.11 -16.39
C ILE A 48 -16.50 -17.11 -15.39
N VAL A 49 -15.46 -17.92 -15.63
CA VAL A 49 -14.27 -17.96 -14.78
C VAL A 49 -13.62 -16.57 -14.70
N SER A 50 -13.44 -15.89 -15.83
CA SER A 50 -12.83 -14.54 -15.85
C SER A 50 -13.64 -13.51 -15.04
N ILE A 51 -14.97 -13.55 -15.13
CA ILE A 51 -15.84 -12.68 -14.33
C ILE A 51 -15.68 -13.00 -12.84
N ILE A 52 -15.68 -14.28 -12.47
CA ILE A 52 -15.49 -14.71 -11.07
C ILE A 52 -14.13 -14.23 -10.56
N THR A 53 -13.04 -14.39 -11.32
CA THR A 53 -11.70 -13.95 -10.92
C THR A 53 -11.63 -12.42 -10.73
N LEU A 54 -12.24 -11.65 -11.65
CA LEU A 54 -12.32 -10.19 -11.52
C LEU A 54 -13.14 -9.75 -10.30
N MET A 55 -14.22 -10.48 -9.98
CA MET A 55 -15.02 -10.20 -8.79
C MET A 55 -14.27 -10.58 -7.51
N THR A 56 -13.54 -11.70 -7.50
CA THR A 56 -12.72 -12.09 -6.34
C THR A 56 -11.61 -11.08 -6.07
N ASP A 57 -10.92 -10.61 -7.11
CA ASP A 57 -9.82 -9.64 -6.99
C ASP A 57 -10.29 -8.28 -6.49
N ARG A 58 -11.46 -7.79 -6.98
CA ARG A 58 -11.99 -6.48 -6.55
C ARG A 58 -12.71 -6.51 -5.21
N PHE A 59 -13.41 -7.59 -4.86
CA PHE A 59 -14.35 -7.57 -3.73
C PHE A 59 -13.97 -8.49 -2.57
N ILE A 60 -13.45 -9.68 -2.85
CA ILE A 60 -13.29 -10.73 -1.84
C ILE A 60 -11.88 -10.70 -1.26
N PHE A 61 -10.85 -10.73 -2.10
CA PHE A 61 -9.45 -10.70 -1.67
C PHE A 61 -9.09 -9.53 -0.75
N PRO A 62 -9.43 -8.26 -1.02
CA PRO A 62 -9.04 -7.16 -0.14
C PRO A 62 -9.71 -7.23 1.24
N LYS A 63 -10.95 -7.75 1.33
CA LYS A 63 -11.64 -7.95 2.61
C LYS A 63 -11.08 -9.14 3.38
N LEU A 64 -10.78 -10.24 2.67
CA LEU A 64 -10.27 -11.46 3.26
C LEU A 64 -8.82 -11.29 3.73
N PHE A 65 -7.97 -10.61 2.96
CA PHE A 65 -6.62 -10.21 3.40
C PHE A 65 -6.65 -9.30 4.62
N ARG A 66 -7.62 -8.38 4.74
CA ARG A 66 -7.77 -7.52 5.92
C ARG A 66 -8.19 -8.32 7.15
N MET A 67 -9.04 -9.34 6.99
CA MET A 67 -9.40 -10.24 8.09
C MET A 67 -8.24 -11.18 8.45
N PHE A 68 -7.51 -11.68 7.45
CA PHE A 68 -6.35 -12.54 7.66
C PHE A 68 -5.19 -11.77 8.30
N SER A 69 -4.97 -10.51 7.94
CA SER A 69 -3.98 -9.65 8.60
C SER A 69 -4.33 -9.35 10.05
N LEU A 70 -5.63 -9.28 10.38
CA LEU A 70 -6.09 -9.14 11.77
C LEU A 70 -5.93 -10.47 12.54
N ALA A 71 -6.18 -11.61 11.90
CA ALA A 71 -6.12 -12.93 12.53
C ALA A 71 -4.68 -13.47 12.68
N CYS A 72 -3.77 -13.17 11.76
CA CYS A 72 -2.38 -13.61 11.78
C CYS A 72 -1.47 -12.71 12.61
N GLY A 73 -2.03 -11.90 13.51
CA GLY A 73 -1.22 -11.02 14.36
C GLY A 73 -0.48 -9.98 13.54
N GLY A 74 -1.19 -9.27 12.66
CA GLY A 74 -0.75 -7.96 12.22
C GLY A 74 -0.42 -7.18 13.47
N GLN A 75 0.88 -7.03 13.71
CA GLN A 75 1.47 -6.47 14.90
C GLN A 75 0.63 -5.25 15.23
N GLU A 76 -0.16 -5.29 16.31
CA GLU A 76 -0.85 -4.11 16.77
C GLU A 76 0.29 -3.11 16.94
N VAL A 77 0.39 -2.16 15.99
CA VAL A 77 1.29 -1.03 16.10
C VAL A 77 0.71 -0.27 17.27
N SER A 78 1.07 -0.72 18.48
CA SER A 78 0.50 -0.18 19.70
C SER A 78 0.80 1.31 19.68
N GLU A 79 -0.03 2.11 20.32
CA GLU A 79 0.15 3.57 20.38
C GLU A 79 1.56 3.98 20.86
N ARG A 80 2.32 3.05 21.46
CA ARG A 80 3.74 3.20 21.82
C ARG A 80 4.70 3.30 20.62
N TRP A 81 4.39 2.67 19.49
CA TRP A 81 5.26 2.64 18.30
C TRP A 81 5.15 3.90 17.44
N ILE A 82 4.06 4.65 17.58
CA ILE A 82 3.87 5.94 16.92
C ILE A 82 4.62 6.99 17.73
N ILE A 83 5.70 7.58 17.22
CA ILE A 83 6.47 8.61 17.93
C ILE A 83 6.45 9.90 17.10
N TYR A 84 6.25 11.04 17.75
CA TYR A 84 6.18 12.35 17.10
C TYR A 84 7.25 13.32 17.57
N ASP A 85 7.89 13.04 18.70
CA ASP A 85 9.03 13.79 19.21
C ASP A 85 10.01 12.82 19.88
N THR A 86 11.30 13.11 19.75
CA THR A 86 12.37 12.42 20.46
C THR A 86 12.30 12.60 21.99
N ASP A 87 11.73 13.70 22.49
CA ASP A 87 11.48 13.94 23.92
C ASP A 87 10.17 13.24 24.33
N PRO A 88 10.20 12.26 25.27
CA PRO A 88 9.00 11.54 25.70
C PRO A 88 7.90 12.45 26.28
N ARG A 89 8.26 13.59 26.89
CA ARG A 89 7.28 14.54 27.45
C ARG A 89 6.55 15.28 26.34
N ASN A 90 7.27 15.67 25.29
CA ASN A 90 6.66 16.28 24.12
C ASN A 90 5.84 15.27 23.33
N ASP A 91 6.33 14.03 23.17
CA ASP A 91 5.60 12.98 22.46
C ASP A 91 4.26 12.67 23.14
N THR A 92 4.26 12.50 24.46
CA THR A 92 3.02 12.35 25.24
C THR A 92 2.15 13.61 25.19
N PHE A 93 2.75 14.80 25.22
CA PHE A 93 2.03 16.05 25.03
C PHE A 93 1.36 16.15 23.66
N ILE A 94 1.99 15.71 22.57
CA ILE A 94 1.42 15.73 21.21
C ILE A 94 0.28 14.72 21.09
N LYS A 95 0.51 13.48 21.55
CA LYS A 95 -0.51 12.42 21.53
C LYS A 95 -1.73 12.76 22.37
N GLY A 96 -1.53 13.34 23.55
CA GLY A 96 -2.61 13.65 24.49
C GLY A 96 -3.51 12.44 24.75
N ARG A 97 -4.79 12.56 24.39
CA ARG A 97 -5.81 11.50 24.52
C ARG A 97 -6.29 10.96 23.17
N LEU A 98 -5.44 11.05 22.14
CA LEU A 98 -5.78 10.52 20.82
C LEU A 98 -5.78 8.99 20.83
N ARG A 99 -6.81 8.40 20.24
CA ARG A 99 -6.89 6.97 19.95
C ARG A 99 -6.01 6.63 18.76
N TYR A 100 -5.57 5.38 18.66
CA TYR A 100 -4.84 4.88 17.50
C TYR A 100 -5.38 5.33 16.12
N GLY A 101 -6.69 5.24 15.90
CA GLY A 101 -7.31 5.68 14.64
C GLY A 101 -7.16 7.19 14.37
N GLU A 102 -7.16 8.01 15.42
CA GLU A 102 -6.95 9.46 15.34
C GLU A 102 -5.46 9.78 15.11
N LEU A 103 -4.53 9.01 15.70
CA LEU A 103 -3.09 9.10 15.44
C LEU A 103 -2.76 8.83 13.96
N LEU A 104 -3.43 7.86 13.32
CA LEU A 104 -3.26 7.59 11.88
C LEU A 104 -3.78 8.72 10.98
N ILE A 105 -4.74 9.53 11.47
CA ILE A 105 -5.17 10.72 10.74
C ILE A 105 -4.10 11.82 10.92
N LEU A 106 -3.60 12.00 12.15
CA LEU A 106 -2.49 12.92 12.41
C LEU A 106 -1.27 12.60 11.53
N ASP A 107 -0.90 11.32 11.37
CA ASP A 107 0.19 10.91 10.47
C ASP A 107 -0.02 11.38 9.03
N ARG A 108 -1.24 11.21 8.51
CA ARG A 108 -1.58 11.66 7.16
C ARG A 108 -1.48 13.18 7.02
N ILE A 109 -1.90 13.93 8.03
CA ILE A 109 -1.77 15.39 8.07
C ILE A 109 -0.29 15.80 8.06
N LEU A 110 0.53 15.18 8.90
CA LEU A 110 1.97 15.48 8.99
C LEU A 110 2.71 15.13 7.70
N MET A 111 2.38 14.00 7.06
CA MET A 111 2.95 13.66 5.75
C MET A 111 2.51 14.65 4.67
N LYS A 112 1.28 15.16 4.73
CA LYS A 112 0.81 16.22 3.84
C LYS A 112 1.60 17.51 4.06
N GLU A 113 1.85 17.92 5.30
CA GLU A 113 2.72 19.07 5.60
C GLU A 113 4.14 18.86 5.04
N LYS A 114 4.72 17.67 5.23
CA LYS A 114 6.06 17.34 4.72
C LYS A 114 6.12 17.47 3.19
N SER A 115 5.10 16.96 2.50
CA SER A 115 4.98 17.08 1.04
C SER A 115 4.88 18.53 0.57
N ASN A 116 4.41 19.43 1.44
CA ASN A 116 4.37 20.87 1.24
C ASN A 116 5.64 21.57 1.77
N ASN A 117 6.80 20.93 1.62
CA ASN A 117 8.10 21.43 2.08
C ASN A 117 8.17 21.76 3.59
N GLY A 118 7.31 21.14 4.40
CA GLY A 118 7.23 21.40 5.84
C GLY A 118 6.61 22.74 6.22
N LEU A 119 5.98 23.44 5.27
CA LEU A 119 5.19 24.64 5.51
C LEU A 119 3.89 24.25 6.19
N ARG A 120 3.50 25.03 7.20
CA ARG A 120 2.24 24.84 7.93
C ARG A 120 1.08 24.79 6.95
N LEU A 121 0.24 23.77 7.07
CA LEU A 121 -1.00 23.68 6.31
C LEU A 121 -1.92 24.86 6.64
N ASP A 122 -2.60 25.38 5.63
CA ASP A 122 -3.66 26.38 5.82
C ASP A 122 -4.85 25.76 6.56
N SER A 123 -5.66 26.61 7.18
CA SER A 123 -6.78 26.19 8.02
C SER A 123 -7.79 25.33 7.28
N THR A 124 -8.06 25.61 5.99
CA THR A 124 -9.02 24.85 5.19
C THR A 124 -8.50 23.44 4.94
N THR A 125 -7.26 23.33 4.45
CA THR A 125 -6.61 22.04 4.19
C THR A 125 -6.47 21.20 5.46
N LEU A 126 -6.11 21.82 6.58
CA LEU A 126 -6.01 21.14 7.87
C LEU A 126 -7.37 20.61 8.33
N ASN A 127 -8.41 21.46 8.29
CA ASN A 127 -9.76 21.08 8.72
C ASN A 127 -10.30 19.92 7.87
N GLU A 128 -10.14 19.98 6.55
CA GLU A 128 -10.56 18.90 5.65
C GLU A 128 -9.80 17.59 5.94
N ALA A 129 -8.48 17.66 6.12
CA ALA A 129 -7.67 16.48 6.41
C ALA A 129 -7.97 15.87 7.78
N ALA A 130 -8.27 16.71 8.78
CA ALA A 130 -8.70 16.31 10.11
C ALA A 130 -10.18 15.90 10.19
N LYS A 131 -10.94 16.02 9.08
CA LYS A 131 -12.41 15.83 9.06
C LYS A 131 -13.13 16.67 10.11
N TYR A 132 -12.64 17.88 10.34
CA TYR A 132 -13.14 18.81 11.35
C TYR A 132 -13.12 18.26 12.79
N ASP A 133 -12.29 17.25 13.09
CA ASP A 133 -12.12 16.76 14.46
C ASP A 133 -11.21 17.71 15.26
N PRO A 134 -11.74 18.40 16.29
CA PRO A 134 -10.97 19.37 17.06
C PRO A 134 -9.78 18.75 17.79
N LYS A 135 -9.83 17.47 18.16
CA LYS A 135 -8.71 16.81 18.87
C LYS A 135 -7.50 16.63 17.98
N ILE A 136 -7.74 16.32 16.70
CA ILE A 136 -6.70 16.07 15.71
C ILE A 136 -6.06 17.41 15.31
N ILE A 137 -6.88 18.45 15.12
CA ILE A 137 -6.41 19.81 14.85
C ILE A 137 -5.53 20.29 16.01
N ASP A 138 -6.00 20.13 17.25
CA ASP A 138 -5.23 20.49 18.45
C ASP A 138 -3.92 19.70 18.57
N ALA A 139 -3.93 18.39 18.26
CA ALA A 139 -2.69 17.59 18.27
C ALA A 139 -1.68 18.04 17.20
N TYR A 140 -2.15 18.44 16.02
CA TYR A 140 -1.31 19.04 14.98
C TYR A 140 -0.71 20.36 15.46
N ASP A 141 -1.49 21.22 16.11
CA ASP A 141 -1.01 22.49 16.66
C ASP A 141 0.02 22.27 17.79
N ARG A 142 -0.21 21.28 18.66
CA ARG A 142 0.76 20.84 19.67
C ARG A 142 2.06 20.36 19.04
N TRP A 143 1.98 19.58 17.96
CA TRP A 143 3.15 19.13 17.21
C TRP A 143 3.92 20.29 16.57
N ARG A 144 3.22 21.24 15.94
CA ARG A 144 3.82 22.47 15.39
C ARG A 144 4.56 23.25 16.47
N LYS A 145 3.92 23.42 17.62
CA LYS A 145 4.52 24.10 18.77
C LYS A 145 5.81 23.42 19.21
N CYS A 146 5.84 22.10 19.30
CA CYS A 146 7.05 21.34 19.61
C CYS A 146 8.13 21.47 18.52
N LYS A 147 7.73 21.45 17.24
CA LYS A 147 8.65 21.57 16.10
C LYS A 147 9.31 22.95 16.00
N ASP A 148 8.55 23.99 16.30
CA ASP A 148 9.03 25.38 16.22
C ASP A 148 9.96 25.73 17.42
N MET A 149 9.93 24.93 18.49
CA MET A 149 10.90 25.05 19.58
C MET A 149 12.28 24.59 19.11
N ARG A 150 13.19 25.55 18.85
CA ARG A 150 14.60 25.25 18.57
C ARG A 150 15.29 24.71 19.83
N ARG A 151 15.51 23.40 19.87
CA ARG A 151 16.27 22.70 20.93
C ARG A 151 17.48 22.01 20.31
N SER A 152 18.57 21.88 21.07
CA SER A 152 19.84 21.32 20.60
C SER A 152 19.84 19.79 20.46
N TYR A 153 19.02 19.08 21.25
CA TYR A 153 19.06 17.60 21.34
C TYR A 153 17.76 16.90 20.95
N HIS A 154 16.62 17.61 21.00
CA HIS A 154 15.31 17.03 20.74
C HIS A 154 14.65 17.69 19.54
N ARG A 155 13.98 16.89 18.72
CA ARG A 155 13.23 17.35 17.56
C ARG A 155 11.91 16.61 17.40
N SER A 156 10.90 17.32 16.90
CA SER A 156 9.73 16.68 16.31
C SER A 156 10.12 15.90 15.06
N ILE A 157 9.54 14.72 14.88
CA ILE A 157 9.82 13.82 13.76
C ILE A 157 8.57 13.63 12.91
N TYR A 158 8.76 13.46 11.61
CA TYR A 158 7.69 13.04 10.70
C TYR A 158 7.45 11.53 10.78
N PRO A 159 6.25 11.04 10.37
CA PRO A 159 5.94 9.62 10.42
C PRO A 159 6.91 8.69 9.69
N ASP A 160 7.46 9.14 8.56
CA ASP A 160 8.44 8.40 7.76
C ASP A 160 9.88 8.43 8.35
N GLU A 161 10.14 9.30 9.33
CA GLU A 161 11.43 9.40 10.01
C GLU A 161 11.53 8.51 11.26
N ARG A 162 10.43 7.83 11.62
CA ARG A 162 10.35 7.00 12.83
C ARG A 162 11.21 5.76 12.78
N GLU A 163 11.38 5.16 11.61
CA GLU A 163 12.13 3.91 11.43
C GLU A 163 13.58 4.07 11.92
N LEU A 164 14.21 5.20 11.59
CA LEU A 164 15.54 5.54 12.07
C LEU A 164 15.59 5.70 13.61
N TYR A 165 14.50 6.19 14.23
CA TYR A 165 14.47 6.41 15.67
C TYR A 165 14.26 5.12 16.48
N HIS A 166 13.45 4.20 15.97
CA HIS A 166 13.27 2.89 16.61
C HIS A 166 14.58 2.12 16.66
N TYR A 167 15.39 2.19 15.60
CA TYR A 167 16.71 1.56 15.56
C TYR A 167 17.71 2.12 16.58
N LEU A 168 17.57 3.39 16.99
CA LEU A 168 18.49 4.04 17.92
C LEU A 168 18.10 3.86 19.41
N ARG A 169 16.92 3.30 19.68
CA ARG A 169 16.37 3.15 21.04
C ARG A 169 16.45 1.71 21.58
N GLU A 170 16.62 0.74 20.70
CA GLU A 170 16.96 -0.66 21.04
C GLU A 170 18.47 -0.81 21.30
#